data_AF-A0A0Q8IB96-F1
#
_entry.id   AF-A0A0Q8IB96-F1
#
_cell.length_a   1.000
_cell.length_b   1.000
_cell.length_c   1.000
_cell.angle_alpha   90.00
_cell.angle_beta   90.00
_cell.angle_gamma   90.00
#
_symmetry.space_group_name_H-M   'P 1'
#
loop_
_entity.id
_entity.type
_entity.pdbx_description
1 polymer ?
#
loop_
_entity_poly.entity_id
_entity_poly.type
_entity_poly.pdbx_seq_one_letter_code
_entity_poly.pdbx_strand_id
1 'polypeptide(L)'
;MMVKSLLRSVLIVGGLVLAGSAGAADLNIYRSASCTSYMQSTLPSQPQEIIKQTLWDNFQDAEAGMNDPRVQGSRQQAFTWAMETRWACTAAIGYLKGGNIDEESIQKCDCFHQRYVSLK
;
A
#
# COMPACT_ATOMS: atom_id res chain seq x y z
N MET A 1 -19.98 68.99 27.31
CA MET A 1 -19.02 69.03 26.17
C MET A 1 -18.17 67.77 26.26
N MET A 2 -18.02 66.89 25.26
CA MET A 2 -18.52 66.84 23.89
C MET A 2 -18.38 65.37 23.45
N VAL A 3 -19.50 64.74 23.08
CA VAL A 3 -19.53 63.37 22.53
C VAL A 3 -19.00 63.44 21.10
N LYS A 4 -17.97 62.65 20.75
CA LYS A 4 -17.51 62.52 19.36
C LYS A 4 -17.89 61.14 18.82
N SER A 5 -18.99 61.15 18.09
CA SER A 5 -19.38 60.12 17.11
C SER A 5 -18.39 60.14 15.95
N LEU A 6 -17.83 58.99 15.60
CA LEU A 6 -17.23 58.76 14.29
C LEU A 6 -17.63 57.38 13.77
N LEU A 7 -18.32 57.44 12.63
CA LEU A 7 -18.84 56.40 11.77
C LEU A 7 -17.73 55.58 11.08
N ARG A 8 -18.13 54.36 10.66
CA ARG A 8 -17.58 53.50 9.56
C ARG A 8 -16.25 52.79 9.91
N SER A 9 -16.10 51.48 9.72
CA SER A 9 -16.40 50.72 8.50
C SER A 9 -16.55 49.22 8.81
N VAL A 10 -17.54 48.58 8.20
CA VAL A 10 -17.68 47.13 8.10
C VAL A 10 -16.60 46.62 7.14
N LEU A 11 -15.60 45.89 7.63
CA LEU A 11 -14.73 45.07 6.79
C LEU A 11 -15.22 43.63 6.87
N ILE A 12 -16.06 43.25 5.92
CA ILE A 12 -16.28 41.83 5.58
C ILE A 12 -14.97 41.37 4.94
N VAL A 13 -14.08 40.80 5.75
CA VAL A 13 -12.97 40.01 5.22
C VAL A 13 -13.60 38.69 4.76
N GLY A 14 -14.00 38.67 3.49
CA GLY A 14 -14.30 37.44 2.79
C GLY A 14 -13.02 36.59 2.80
N GLY A 15 -12.99 35.59 3.67
CA GLY A 15 -11.94 34.60 3.69
C GLY A 15 -11.93 33.88 2.34
N LEU A 16 -10.94 34.21 1.50
CA LEU A 16 -10.57 33.36 0.38
C LEU A 16 -10.22 32.00 0.96
N VAL A 17 -11.11 31.03 0.79
CA VAL A 17 -10.78 29.62 0.97
C VAL A 17 -9.82 29.28 -0.16
N LEU A 18 -8.52 29.41 0.11
CA LEU A 18 -7.49 28.77 -0.68
C LEU A 18 -7.71 27.26 -0.52
N ALA A 19 -8.51 26.68 -1.41
CA ALA A 19 -8.55 25.24 -1.64
C ALA A 19 -7.21 24.84 -2.27
N GLY A 20 -6.13 24.93 -1.50
CA GLY A 20 -4.92 24.17 -1.79
C GLY A 20 -5.34 22.71 -1.72
N SER A 21 -5.21 22.00 -2.83
CA SER A 21 -5.26 20.54 -2.82
C SER A 21 -4.18 20.06 -1.86
N ALA A 22 -4.57 19.76 -0.62
CA ALA A 22 -3.77 18.98 0.29
C ALA A 22 -3.69 17.57 -0.32
N GLY A 23 -2.73 17.39 -1.22
CA GLY A 23 -2.35 16.06 -1.67
C GLY A 23 -1.84 15.32 -0.44
N ALA A 24 -2.58 14.29 -0.03
CA ALA A 24 -2.15 13.32 0.97
C ALA A 24 -0.79 12.77 0.53
N ALA A 25 0.30 13.14 1.23
CA ALA A 25 1.67 12.76 0.85
C ALA A 25 1.87 11.22 0.92
N ASP A 26 1.06 10.55 1.72
CA ASP A 26 0.96 9.09 1.84
C ASP A 26 0.48 8.42 0.54
N LEU A 27 -0.37 9.07 -0.26
CA LEU A 27 -0.86 8.50 -1.52
C LEU A 27 0.26 8.37 -2.56
N ASN A 28 1.34 9.14 -2.45
CA ASN A 28 2.47 9.08 -3.37
C ASN A 28 3.45 7.95 -3.01
N ILE A 29 3.57 7.60 -1.72
CA ILE A 29 4.30 6.42 -1.26
C ILE A 29 3.57 5.16 -1.74
N TYR A 30 2.24 5.14 -1.62
CA TYR A 30 1.39 4.03 -2.09
C TYR A 30 1.44 3.80 -3.61
N ARG A 31 1.77 4.82 -4.40
CA ARG A 31 1.90 4.70 -5.88
C ARG A 31 3.19 4.03 -6.34
N SER A 32 4.22 3.97 -5.50
CA SER A 32 5.59 3.65 -5.94
C SER A 32 6.07 2.23 -5.62
N ALA A 33 5.30 1.46 -4.83
CA ALA A 33 5.43 0.02 -4.79
C ALA A 33 4.62 -0.62 -5.93
N SER A 34 4.79 -0.14 -7.16
CA SER A 34 4.07 -0.70 -8.30
C SER A 34 4.82 -1.92 -8.79
N CYS A 35 4.26 -3.10 -8.51
CA CYS A 35 4.45 -4.19 -9.43
C CYS A 35 3.72 -3.83 -10.73
N THR A 36 4.37 -3.04 -11.59
CA THR A 36 3.82 -2.59 -12.87
C THR A 36 3.51 -3.74 -13.83
N SER A 37 3.99 -4.94 -13.50
CA SER A 37 3.88 -6.13 -14.32
C SER A 37 3.38 -7.36 -13.56
N TYR A 38 2.53 -7.21 -12.53
CA TYR A 38 2.07 -8.36 -11.74
C TYR A 38 1.41 -9.44 -12.63
N MET A 39 0.76 -9.00 -13.71
CA MET A 39 0.17 -9.87 -14.73
C MET A 39 1.18 -10.78 -15.45
N GLN A 40 2.49 -10.60 -15.26
CA GLN A 40 3.54 -11.50 -15.78
C GLN A 40 3.75 -12.73 -14.90
N SER A 41 3.21 -12.76 -13.68
CA SER A 41 3.28 -13.95 -12.84
C SER A 41 2.56 -15.11 -13.53
N THR A 42 3.30 -16.20 -13.72
CA THR A 42 2.75 -17.46 -14.25
C THR A 42 2.11 -18.30 -13.15
N LEU A 43 2.11 -17.84 -11.89
CA LEU A 43 1.62 -18.59 -10.74
C LEU A 43 0.15 -19.01 -10.86
N PRO A 44 -0.80 -18.17 -11.32
CA PRO A 44 -2.20 -18.59 -11.44
C PRO A 44 -2.44 -19.77 -12.39
N SER A 45 -1.55 -19.97 -13.36
CA SER A 45 -1.62 -21.09 -14.32
C SER A 45 -0.98 -22.39 -13.81
N GLN A 46 -0.40 -22.39 -12.61
CA GLN A 46 0.22 -23.57 -12.02
C GLN A 46 -0.83 -24.53 -11.42
N PRO A 47 -0.47 -25.81 -11.16
CA PRO A 47 -1.32 -26.70 -10.40
C PRO A 47 -1.69 -26.10 -9.04
N GLN A 48 -2.92 -26.34 -8.58
CA GLN A 48 -3.44 -25.70 -7.36
C GLN A 48 -2.57 -25.95 -6.12
N GLU A 49 -1.91 -27.11 -6.01
CA GLU A 49 -0.99 -27.40 -4.91
C GLU A 49 0.27 -26.51 -4.95
N ILE A 50 0.78 -26.21 -6.14
CA ILE A 50 1.89 -25.27 -6.32
C ILE A 50 1.44 -23.84 -5.95
N ILE A 51 0.25 -23.43 -6.39
CA ILE A 51 -0.31 -22.12 -6.01
C ILE A 51 -0.38 -22.00 -4.48
N LYS A 52 -1.01 -22.98 -3.82
CA LYS A 52 -1.16 -22.99 -2.35
C LYS A 52 0.21 -22.90 -1.66
N GLN A 53 1.15 -23.73 -2.07
CA GLN A 53 2.48 -23.79 -1.47
C GLN A 53 3.21 -22.45 -1.60
N THR A 54 3.31 -21.92 -2.83
CA THR A 54 4.00 -20.65 -3.09
C THR A 54 3.36 -19.48 -2.34
N LEU A 55 2.02 -19.40 -2.28
CA LEU A 55 1.36 -18.34 -1.53
C LEU A 55 1.68 -18.39 -0.03
N TRP A 56 1.72 -19.58 0.55
CA TRP A 56 2.06 -19.77 1.96
C TRP A 56 3.53 -19.46 2.26
N ASP A 57 4.44 -19.88 1.38
CA ASP A 57 5.87 -19.61 1.52
C ASP A 57 6.14 -18.10 1.43
N ASN A 58 5.56 -17.43 0.44
CA ASN A 58 5.69 -15.97 0.26
C ASN A 58 5.09 -15.21 1.46
N PHE A 59 3.95 -15.66 1.98
CA PHE A 59 3.34 -15.10 3.19
C PHE A 59 4.26 -15.21 4.40
N GLN A 60 4.81 -16.41 4.66
CA GLN A 60 5.66 -16.66 5.82
C GLN A 60 6.97 -15.88 5.74
N ASP A 61 7.61 -15.82 4.56
CA ASP A 61 8.85 -15.07 4.37
C ASP A 61 8.64 -13.56 4.56
N ALA A 62 7.52 -13.03 4.09
CA ALA A 62 7.14 -11.64 4.30
C ALA A 62 6.83 -11.34 5.77
N GLU A 63 6.08 -12.21 6.46
CA GLU A 63 5.78 -12.06 7.88
C GLU A 63 7.04 -12.15 8.76
N ALA A 64 7.95 -13.05 8.44
CA ALA A 64 9.26 -13.11 9.08
C ALA A 64 10.08 -11.84 8.81
N GLY A 65 10.07 -11.36 7.56
CA GLY A 65 10.73 -10.12 7.14
C GLY A 65 10.29 -8.90 7.91
N MET A 66 8.99 -8.73 8.13
CA MET A 66 8.45 -7.62 8.91
C MET A 66 8.97 -7.60 10.36
N ASN A 67 9.42 -8.74 10.89
CA ASN A 67 10.00 -8.86 12.23
C ASN A 67 11.54 -8.84 12.23
N ASP A 68 12.19 -8.78 11.07
CA ASP A 68 13.65 -8.72 10.95
C ASP A 68 14.16 -7.29 11.15
N PRO A 69 15.07 -7.02 12.13
CA PRO A 69 15.64 -5.70 12.35
C PRO A 69 16.32 -5.09 11.12
N ARG A 70 16.85 -5.90 10.20
CA ARG A 70 17.48 -5.44 8.95
C ARG A 70 16.44 -4.88 7.99
N VAL A 71 15.31 -5.57 7.84
CA VAL A 71 14.19 -5.14 6.99
C VAL A 71 13.51 -3.92 7.60
N GLN A 72 13.30 -3.91 8.92
CA GLN A 72 12.79 -2.75 9.67
C GLN A 72 13.73 -1.53 9.57
N GLY A 73 15.05 -1.77 9.55
CA GLY A 73 16.08 -0.75 9.36
C GLY A 73 16.25 -0.28 7.91
N SER A 74 15.74 -1.03 6.92
CA SER A 74 15.63 -0.54 5.55
C SER A 74 14.73 0.70 5.56
N ARG A 75 15.13 1.75 4.85
CA ARG A 75 14.46 3.07 4.85
C ARG A 75 13.07 3.00 4.18
N GLN A 76 12.14 2.29 4.81
CA GLN A 76 10.76 1.99 4.45
C GLN A 76 10.56 0.99 3.30
N GLN A 77 11.43 0.92 2.29
CA GLN A 77 11.11 0.15 1.07
C GLN A 77 10.94 -1.36 1.29
N ALA A 78 11.92 -2.08 1.86
CA ALA A 78 11.81 -3.53 2.02
C ALA A 78 10.66 -3.90 2.99
N PHE A 79 10.49 -3.12 4.05
CA PHE A 79 9.40 -3.29 5.01
C PHE A 79 8.02 -3.07 4.36
N THR A 80 7.85 -2.02 3.56
CA THR A 80 6.61 -1.78 2.81
C THR A 80 6.30 -2.94 1.87
N TRP A 81 7.28 -3.44 1.12
CA TRP A 81 7.05 -4.59 0.24
C TRP A 81 6.75 -5.88 1.00
N ALA A 82 7.36 -6.10 2.16
CA ALA A 82 6.99 -7.22 3.03
C ALA A 82 5.53 -7.10 3.51
N MET A 83 5.09 -5.91 3.92
CA MET A 83 3.68 -5.68 4.30
C MET A 83 2.71 -5.95 3.15
N GLU A 84 2.98 -5.39 1.98
CA GLU A 84 2.15 -5.56 0.78
C GLU A 84 2.09 -7.03 0.35
N THR A 85 3.23 -7.74 0.40
CA THR A 85 3.30 -9.19 0.16
C THR A 85 2.39 -9.92 1.14
N ARG A 86 2.53 -9.68 2.43
CA ARG A 86 1.71 -10.32 3.47
C ARG A 86 0.23 -10.11 3.22
N TRP A 87 -0.19 -8.89 2.87
CA TRP A 87 -1.60 -8.56 2.60
C TRP A 87 -2.13 -9.24 1.33
N ALA A 88 -1.41 -9.16 0.22
CA ALA A 88 -1.81 -9.78 -1.04
C ALA A 88 -1.88 -11.31 -0.94
N CYS A 89 -0.88 -11.94 -0.30
CA CYS A 89 -0.89 -13.38 -0.09
C CYS A 89 -2.02 -13.82 0.85
N THR A 90 -2.34 -13.02 1.89
CA THR A 90 -3.49 -13.30 2.77
C THR A 90 -4.81 -13.30 1.99
N ALA A 91 -5.01 -12.32 1.09
CA ALA A 91 -6.19 -12.26 0.23
C ALA A 91 -6.28 -13.48 -0.69
N ALA A 92 -5.19 -13.82 -1.40
CA ALA A 92 -5.12 -14.98 -2.29
C ALA A 92 -5.40 -16.30 -1.56
N ILE A 93 -4.81 -16.50 -0.38
CA ILE A 93 -5.08 -17.66 0.48
C ILE A 93 -6.56 -17.69 0.91
N GLY A 94 -7.14 -16.54 1.24
CA GLY A 94 -8.57 -16.42 1.57
C GLY A 94 -9.48 -16.88 0.45
N TYR A 95 -9.24 -16.42 -0.77
CA TYR A 95 -9.99 -16.86 -1.96
C TYR A 95 -9.87 -18.36 -2.20
N LEU A 96 -8.66 -18.93 -2.10
CA LEU A 96 -8.44 -20.37 -2.26
C LEU A 96 -9.16 -21.20 -1.21
N LYS A 97 -9.22 -20.73 0.05
CA LYS A 97 -10.01 -21.39 1.11
C LYS A 97 -11.50 -21.39 0.79
N GLY A 98 -11.99 -20.37 0.08
CA GLY A 98 -13.34 -20.29 -0.46
C GLY A 98 -13.56 -21.07 -1.76
N GLY A 99 -12.55 -21.79 -2.27
CA GLY A 99 -12.63 -22.55 -3.52
C GLY A 99 -12.48 -21.71 -4.80
N ASN A 100 -12.07 -20.45 -4.69
CA ASN A 100 -11.92 -19.54 -5.83
C ASN A 100 -10.44 -19.28 -6.13
N ILE A 101 -10.11 -19.24 -7.42
CA ILE A 101 -8.80 -18.77 -7.90
C ILE A 101 -8.97 -17.29 -8.26
N ASP A 102 -8.51 -16.40 -7.39
CA ASP A 102 -8.44 -14.98 -7.68
C ASP A 102 -7.06 -14.66 -8.28
N GLU A 103 -6.98 -14.63 -9.61
CA GLU A 103 -5.72 -14.47 -10.33
C GLU A 103 -5.00 -13.19 -9.94
N GLU A 104 -5.73 -12.09 -9.75
CA GLU A 104 -5.15 -10.79 -9.41
C GLU A 104 -4.43 -10.83 -8.05
N SER A 105 -5.06 -11.38 -7.00
CA SER A 105 -4.42 -11.51 -5.68
C SER A 105 -3.22 -12.45 -5.73
N ILE A 106 -3.30 -13.54 -6.50
CA ILE A 106 -2.19 -14.49 -6.67
C ILE A 106 -1.00 -13.80 -7.34
N GLN A 107 -1.24 -13.10 -8.45
CA GLN A 107 -0.20 -12.38 -9.19
C GLN A 107 0.43 -11.26 -8.37
N LYS A 108 -0.37 -10.53 -7.59
CA LYS A 108 0.13 -9.50 -6.66
C LYS A 108 1.00 -10.11 -5.57
N CYS A 109 0.55 -11.19 -4.93
CA CYS A 109 1.35 -11.89 -3.90
C CYS A 109 2.72 -12.29 -4.45
N ASP A 110 2.76 -12.94 -5.61
CA ASP A 110 4.00 -13.37 -6.26
C ASP A 110 4.92 -12.17 -6.56
N CYS A 111 4.39 -11.15 -7.23
CA CYS A 111 5.23 -10.03 -7.61
C CYS A 111 5.70 -9.17 -6.42
N PHE A 112 4.84 -8.93 -5.44
CA PHE A 112 5.21 -8.16 -4.25
C PHE A 112 6.29 -8.88 -3.47
N HIS A 113 6.21 -10.22 -3.39
CA HIS A 113 7.25 -11.03 -2.78
C HIS A 113 8.58 -10.89 -3.51
N GLN A 114 8.58 -10.96 -4.85
CA GLN A 114 9.80 -10.75 -5.65
C GLN A 114 10.43 -9.37 -5.38
N ARG A 115 9.61 -8.32 -5.22
CA ARG A 115 10.09 -6.97 -4.86
C ARG A 115 10.67 -6.93 -3.46
N TYR A 116 9.98 -7.52 -2.48
CA TYR A 116 10.47 -7.63 -1.12
C TYR A 116 11.83 -8.34 -1.07
N VAL A 117 11.95 -9.53 -1.69
CA VAL A 117 13.20 -10.30 -1.71
C VAL A 117 14.34 -9.52 -2.36
N SER A 118 14.07 -8.73 -3.41
CA SER A 118 15.10 -7.91 -4.06
C SER A 118 15.69 -6.79 -3.18
N LEU A 119 15.05 -6.49 -2.04
CA LEU A 119 15.39 -5.40 -1.13
C LEU A 119 15.77 -5.88 0.29
N LYS A 120 15.61 -7.17 0.57
CA LYS A 120 15.82 -7.81 1.87
C LYS A 120 17.31 -8.00 2.19
#